data_AF-A0A6A0AEA1-F1
#
_entry.id   AF-A0A6A0AEA1-F1
#
_cell.length_a   1.000
_cell.length_b   1.000
_cell.length_c   1.000
_cell.angle_alpha   90.00
_cell.angle_beta   90.00
_cell.angle_gamma   90.00
#
_symmetry.space_group_name_H-M   'P 1'
#
loop_
_entity.id
_entity.type
_entity.pdbx_description
1 polymer ?
#
loop_
_entity_poly.entity_id
_entity_poly.type
_entity_poly.pdbx_seq_one_letter_code
_entity_poly.pdbx_strand_id
1 'polypeptide(L)'
;SLPALKTCLSRWPASCRVWNRFTRVQALTGNARRKWAALVGHARRRTPDSIPAMIMQGHSYAMFRNYTEALAEYWQAFRYWSSEPLLMLCLGCAYLGLASSRKAPDRNQAVLQGFTLLQMYERQRGNLHESSYNIGRAAHQLGLSHIAHHYYQRSLAAAPQHDEDDAGCSPSDQSPDRWGLGGPPPSSLDLSREVAHNLALLYKQSGAIHLAQDVYDRYLTI
;
A
#
# COMPACT_ATOMS: atom_id res chain seq x y z
N SER A 1 -8.43 -21.87 -12.18
CA SER A 1 -9.79 -21.26 -12.23
C SER A 1 -10.21 -20.81 -10.83
N LEU A 2 -11.14 -19.86 -10.70
CA LEU A 2 -11.62 -19.33 -9.41
C LEU A 2 -12.14 -20.44 -8.45
N PRO A 3 -12.89 -21.46 -8.90
CA PRO A 3 -13.33 -22.55 -8.02
C PRO A 3 -12.18 -23.31 -7.36
N ALA A 4 -11.11 -23.61 -8.10
CA ALA A 4 -9.94 -24.28 -7.56
C ALA A 4 -9.25 -23.46 -6.45
N LEU A 5 -9.18 -22.13 -6.62
CA LEU A 5 -8.60 -21.25 -5.60
C LEU A 5 -9.45 -21.16 -4.34
N LYS A 6 -10.78 -21.27 -4.44
CA LYS A 6 -11.66 -21.38 -3.26
C LYS A 6 -11.37 -22.65 -2.46
N THR A 7 -11.20 -23.78 -3.14
CA THR A 7 -10.80 -25.04 -2.50
C THR A 7 -9.44 -24.91 -1.82
N CYS A 8 -8.46 -24.27 -2.48
CA CYS A 8 -7.15 -24.01 -1.90
C CYS A 8 -7.23 -23.13 -0.64
N LEU A 9 -8.09 -22.10 -0.63
CA LEU A 9 -8.29 -21.25 0.54
C LEU A 9 -8.85 -22.03 1.74
N SER A 10 -9.81 -22.93 1.49
CA SER A 10 -10.34 -23.81 2.54
C SER A 10 -9.29 -24.78 3.07
N ARG A 11 -8.38 -25.25 2.22
CA ARG A 11 -7.33 -26.22 2.58
C ARG A 11 -6.11 -25.57 3.24
N TRP A 12 -5.74 -24.36 2.81
CA TRP A 12 -4.57 -23.63 3.30
C TRP A 12 -4.92 -22.19 3.66
N PRO A 13 -5.78 -21.99 4.68
CA PRO A 13 -6.28 -20.66 5.02
C PRO A 13 -5.22 -19.73 5.60
N ALA A 14 -4.16 -20.29 6.18
CA ALA A 14 -2.99 -19.55 6.66
C ALA A 14 -1.98 -19.24 5.55
N SER A 15 -2.16 -19.75 4.33
CA SER A 15 -1.19 -19.59 3.25
C SER A 15 -1.33 -18.24 2.55
N CYS A 16 -0.32 -17.42 2.75
CA CYS A 16 -0.16 -16.12 2.16
C CYS A 16 -0.22 -16.13 0.62
N ARG A 17 0.49 -17.09 0.03
CA ARG A 17 0.59 -17.25 -1.42
C ARG A 17 -0.76 -17.59 -2.05
N VAL A 18 -1.56 -18.40 -1.37
CA VAL A 18 -2.90 -18.79 -1.86
C VAL A 18 -3.82 -17.58 -1.90
N TRP A 19 -3.84 -16.79 -0.82
CA TRP A 19 -4.62 -15.55 -0.77
C TRP A 19 -4.18 -14.52 -1.81
N ASN A 20 -2.88 -14.31 -2.01
CA ASN A 20 -2.36 -13.44 -3.07
C ASN A 20 -2.80 -13.87 -4.48
N ARG A 21 -2.67 -15.17 -4.77
CA ARG A 21 -3.07 -15.67 -6.08
C ARG A 21 -4.58 -15.51 -6.28
N PHE A 22 -5.36 -15.74 -5.22
CA PHE A 22 -6.79 -15.53 -5.24
C PHE A 22 -7.17 -14.07 -5.50
N THR A 23 -6.59 -13.12 -4.76
CA THR A 23 -6.87 -11.69 -4.95
C THR A 23 -6.44 -11.19 -6.33
N ARG A 24 -5.27 -11.62 -6.82
CA ARG A 24 -4.78 -11.27 -8.16
C ARG A 24 -5.72 -11.76 -9.26
N VAL A 25 -6.11 -13.04 -9.21
CA VAL A 25 -7.06 -13.60 -10.19
C VAL A 25 -8.40 -12.86 -10.12
N GLN A 26 -8.87 -12.53 -8.92
CA GLN A 26 -10.11 -11.79 -8.76
C GLN A 26 -10.06 -10.38 -9.34
N ALA A 27 -8.95 -9.66 -9.14
CA ALA A 27 -8.75 -8.32 -9.70
C ALA A 27 -8.82 -8.33 -11.23
N LEU A 28 -8.26 -9.35 -11.88
CA LEU A 28 -8.26 -9.50 -13.33
C LEU A 28 -9.65 -9.84 -13.91
N THR A 29 -10.51 -10.51 -13.14
CA THR A 29 -11.82 -10.97 -13.65
C THR A 29 -12.92 -9.91 -13.68
N GLY A 30 -12.73 -8.74 -13.05
CA GLY A 30 -13.70 -7.63 -13.04
C GLY A 30 -15.02 -7.89 -12.30
N ASN A 31 -15.66 -6.83 -11.78
CA ASN A 31 -17.04 -6.83 -11.25
C ASN A 31 -17.41 -7.73 -10.05
N ALA A 32 -16.45 -8.18 -9.24
CA ALA A 32 -16.71 -9.08 -8.12
C ALA A 32 -16.52 -8.47 -6.71
N ARG A 33 -16.41 -7.15 -6.50
CA ARG A 33 -16.09 -6.57 -5.17
C ARG A 33 -16.99 -7.05 -4.02
N ARG A 34 -18.32 -7.03 -4.20
CA ARG A 34 -19.27 -7.54 -3.18
C ARG A 34 -19.18 -9.06 -3.01
N LYS A 35 -19.04 -9.80 -4.12
CA LYS A 35 -18.88 -11.27 -4.10
C LYS A 35 -17.56 -11.68 -3.43
N TRP A 36 -16.50 -10.90 -3.63
CA TRP A 36 -15.20 -11.03 -2.98
C TRP A 36 -15.36 -10.85 -1.48
N ALA A 37 -15.92 -9.73 -1.06
CA ALA A 37 -16.13 -9.40 0.34
C ALA A 37 -16.98 -10.46 1.07
N ALA A 38 -18.05 -10.94 0.43
CA ALA A 38 -18.85 -12.04 0.98
C ALA A 38 -18.04 -13.33 1.17
N LEU A 39 -17.18 -13.66 0.20
CA LEU A 39 -16.30 -14.83 0.28
C LEU A 39 -15.23 -14.67 1.36
N VAL A 40 -14.57 -13.52 1.41
CA VAL A 40 -13.59 -13.18 2.44
C VAL A 40 -14.23 -13.28 3.83
N GLY A 41 -15.42 -12.71 4.00
CA GLY A 41 -16.17 -12.80 5.27
C GLY A 41 -16.54 -14.23 5.65
N HIS A 42 -16.90 -15.07 4.68
CA HIS A 42 -17.13 -16.50 4.94
C HIS A 42 -15.84 -17.22 5.36
N ALA A 43 -14.74 -16.98 4.67
CA ALA A 43 -13.43 -17.55 5.02
C ALA A 43 -12.98 -17.09 6.40
N ARG A 44 -13.05 -15.78 6.70
CA ARG A 44 -12.72 -15.18 8.00
C ARG A 44 -13.47 -15.80 9.17
N ARG A 45 -14.75 -16.17 8.98
CA ARG A 45 -15.56 -16.88 10.00
C ARG A 45 -15.13 -18.33 10.19
N ARG A 46 -14.73 -19.03 9.13
CA ARG A 46 -14.27 -20.42 9.22
C ARG A 46 -12.87 -20.55 9.80
N THR A 47 -12.04 -19.52 9.63
CA THR A 47 -10.62 -19.55 9.99
C THR A 47 -10.28 -18.32 10.83
N PRO A 48 -10.75 -18.26 12.08
CA PRO A 48 -10.71 -17.04 12.85
C PRO A 48 -9.29 -16.58 13.23
N ASP A 49 -8.35 -17.52 13.30
CA ASP A 49 -6.95 -17.27 13.69
C ASP A 49 -6.02 -17.05 12.48
N SER A 50 -6.54 -17.13 11.26
CA SER A 50 -5.74 -16.87 10.07
C SER A 50 -5.45 -15.37 9.90
N ILE A 51 -4.20 -14.97 10.12
CA ILE A 51 -3.69 -13.62 9.85
C ILE A 51 -4.00 -13.17 8.41
N PRO A 52 -3.73 -13.96 7.36
CA PRO A 52 -4.19 -13.67 6.00
C PRO A 52 -5.68 -13.30 5.91
N ALA A 53 -6.55 -14.06 6.57
CA ALA A 53 -7.98 -13.85 6.51
C ALA A 53 -8.39 -12.56 7.23
N MET A 54 -7.75 -12.22 8.36
CA MET A 54 -7.94 -10.94 9.06
C MET A 54 -7.57 -9.77 8.14
N ILE A 55 -6.39 -9.80 7.52
CA ILE A 55 -5.93 -8.74 6.61
C ILE A 55 -6.90 -8.56 5.45
N MET A 56 -7.33 -9.66 4.82
CA MET A 56 -8.27 -9.63 3.70
C MET A 56 -9.64 -9.08 4.12
N GLN A 57 -10.11 -9.43 5.32
CA GLN A 57 -11.34 -8.88 5.87
C GLN A 57 -11.20 -7.37 6.11
N GLY A 58 -10.07 -6.91 6.64
CA GLY A 58 -9.76 -5.49 6.79
C GLY A 58 -9.77 -4.75 5.45
N HIS A 59 -9.17 -5.32 4.40
CA HIS A 59 -9.22 -4.77 3.04
C HIS A 59 -10.65 -4.68 2.50
N SER A 60 -11.47 -5.70 2.77
CA SER A 60 -12.89 -5.69 2.42
C SER A 60 -13.62 -4.52 3.09
N TYR A 61 -13.46 -4.33 4.39
CA TYR A 61 -14.07 -3.18 5.08
C TYR A 61 -13.56 -1.84 4.56
N ALA A 62 -12.25 -1.69 4.35
CA ALA A 62 -11.64 -0.47 3.83
C ALA A 62 -12.16 -0.12 2.42
N MET A 63 -12.36 -1.12 1.55
CA MET A 63 -12.93 -0.95 0.20
C MET A 63 -14.34 -0.35 0.24
N PHE A 64 -15.13 -0.66 1.27
CA PHE A 64 -16.46 -0.09 1.49
C PHE A 64 -16.46 1.13 2.42
N ARG A 65 -15.28 1.68 2.77
CA ARG A 65 -15.10 2.83 3.67
C ARG A 65 -15.58 2.60 5.10
N ASN A 66 -15.67 1.33 5.51
CA ASN A 66 -15.94 0.93 6.89
C ASN A 66 -14.62 0.91 7.68
N TYR A 67 -14.06 2.10 7.90
CA TYR A 67 -12.69 2.21 8.41
C TYR A 67 -12.54 1.73 9.86
N THR A 68 -13.56 1.88 10.70
CA THR A 68 -13.54 1.39 12.08
C THR A 68 -13.41 -0.13 12.14
N GLU A 69 -14.19 -0.83 11.32
CA GLU A 69 -14.15 -2.28 11.20
C GLU A 69 -12.85 -2.75 10.53
N ALA A 70 -12.34 -1.99 9.54
CA ALA A 70 -11.05 -2.28 8.93
C ALA A 70 -9.91 -2.18 9.97
N LEU A 71 -9.90 -1.13 10.79
CA LEU A 71 -8.93 -0.95 11.87
C LEU A 71 -8.97 -2.11 12.88
N ALA A 72 -10.17 -2.57 13.26
CA ALA A 72 -10.31 -3.69 14.18
C ALA A 72 -9.63 -4.97 13.65
N GLU A 73 -9.87 -5.31 12.38
CA GLU A 73 -9.26 -6.49 11.74
C GLU A 73 -7.74 -6.34 11.57
N TYR A 74 -7.27 -5.15 11.14
CA TYR A 74 -5.84 -4.91 10.99
C TYR A 74 -5.12 -4.93 12.33
N TRP A 75 -5.69 -4.37 13.40
CA TRP A 75 -5.12 -4.46 14.74
C TRP A 75 -5.08 -5.89 15.25
N GLN A 76 -6.10 -6.70 14.95
CA GLN A 76 -6.08 -8.11 15.28
C GLN A 76 -4.94 -8.84 14.58
N ALA A 77 -4.72 -8.60 13.28
CA ALA A 77 -3.59 -9.13 12.54
C ALA A 77 -2.24 -8.63 13.11
N PHE A 78 -2.15 -7.35 13.45
CA PHE A 78 -0.93 -6.71 13.98
C PHE A 78 -0.50 -7.30 15.33
N ARG A 79 -1.43 -7.75 16.17
CA ARG A 79 -1.10 -8.46 17.42
C ARG A 79 -0.31 -9.75 17.19
N TYR A 80 -0.51 -10.41 16.05
CA TYR A 80 0.22 -11.63 15.70
C TYR A 80 1.46 -11.36 14.86
N TRP A 81 1.49 -10.25 14.11
CA TRP A 81 2.59 -9.93 13.19
C TRP A 81 2.95 -8.44 13.19
N SER A 82 3.44 -7.95 14.34
CA SER A 82 3.73 -6.53 14.55
C SER A 82 4.91 -6.00 13.73
N SER A 83 5.75 -6.87 13.17
CA SER A 83 6.90 -6.50 12.35
C SER A 83 6.57 -6.32 10.86
N GLU A 84 5.32 -6.55 10.44
CA GLU A 84 4.92 -6.50 9.03
C GLU A 84 4.65 -5.06 8.57
N PRO A 85 5.46 -4.48 7.67
CA PRO A 85 5.27 -3.09 7.23
C PRO A 85 3.92 -2.87 6.54
N LEU A 86 3.40 -3.86 5.79
CA LEU A 86 2.11 -3.71 5.11
C LEU A 86 0.97 -3.44 6.10
N LEU A 87 0.99 -4.07 7.28
CA LEU A 87 -0.01 -3.82 8.32
C LEU A 87 0.05 -2.39 8.84
N MET A 88 1.25 -1.86 9.05
CA MET A 88 1.45 -0.48 9.48
C MET A 88 0.93 0.51 8.42
N LEU A 89 1.25 0.26 7.14
CA LEU A 89 0.72 1.04 6.02
C LEU A 89 -0.82 1.00 5.97
N CYS A 90 -1.41 -0.19 6.09
CA CYS A 90 -2.85 -0.39 6.04
C CYS A 90 -3.58 0.27 7.22
N LEU A 91 -3.04 0.15 8.44
CA LEU A 91 -3.53 0.85 9.62
C LEU A 91 -3.45 2.37 9.42
N GLY A 92 -2.31 2.89 8.95
CA GLY A 92 -2.13 4.30 8.63
C GLY A 92 -3.18 4.82 7.65
N CYS A 93 -3.33 4.15 6.50
CA CYS A 93 -4.35 4.49 5.50
C CYS A 93 -5.77 4.42 6.05
N ALA A 94 -6.10 3.43 6.88
CA ALA A 94 -7.43 3.29 7.48
C ALA A 94 -7.74 4.43 8.46
N TYR A 95 -6.79 4.85 9.30
CA TYR A 95 -6.95 6.01 10.17
C TYR A 95 -7.12 7.32 9.39
N LEU A 96 -6.35 7.54 8.32
CA LEU A 96 -6.52 8.73 7.47
C LEU A 96 -7.85 8.70 6.70
N GLY A 97 -8.29 7.51 6.28
CA GLY A 97 -9.63 7.30 5.72
C GLY A 97 -10.74 7.62 6.73
N LEU A 98 -10.57 7.19 7.99
CA LEU A 98 -11.47 7.51 9.09
C LEU A 98 -11.53 9.02 9.35
N ALA A 99 -10.38 9.70 9.41
CA ALA A 99 -10.30 11.15 9.58
C ALA A 99 -10.99 11.93 8.44
N SER A 100 -10.91 11.40 7.22
CA SER A 100 -11.57 11.97 6.03
C SER A 100 -13.07 11.69 5.98
N SER A 101 -13.60 10.87 6.89
CA SER A 101 -15.03 10.52 6.92
C SER A 101 -15.87 11.63 7.56
N ARG A 102 -17.10 11.80 7.06
CA ARG A 102 -18.02 12.85 7.56
C ARG A 102 -18.34 12.69 9.05
N LYS A 103 -18.35 11.45 9.55
CA LYS A 103 -18.71 11.08 10.93
C LYS A 103 -17.49 10.75 11.81
N ALA A 104 -16.31 11.22 11.45
CA ALA A 104 -15.10 11.02 12.25
C ALA A 104 -15.29 11.61 13.66
N PRO A 105 -15.13 10.81 14.74
CA PRO A 105 -15.35 11.28 16.11
C PRO A 105 -14.29 12.30 16.53
N ASP A 106 -13.01 12.00 16.29
CA ASP A 106 -11.89 12.93 16.44
C ASP A 106 -10.98 12.84 15.21
N ARG A 107 -11.04 13.87 14.36
CA ARG A 107 -10.25 13.93 13.12
C ARG A 107 -8.77 14.11 13.39
N ASN A 108 -8.41 14.95 14.36
CA ASN A 108 -7.02 15.30 14.61
C ASN A 108 -6.29 14.10 15.22
N GLN A 109 -6.94 13.41 16.16
CA GLN A 109 -6.39 12.18 16.73
C GLN A 109 -6.20 11.10 15.67
N ALA A 110 -7.19 10.90 14.78
CA ALA A 110 -7.07 9.94 13.69
C ALA A 110 -5.95 10.30 12.69
N VAL A 111 -5.76 11.58 12.37
CA VAL A 111 -4.62 12.04 11.55
C VAL A 111 -3.29 11.75 12.23
N LEU A 112 -3.15 12.07 13.52
CA LEU A 112 -1.94 11.82 14.29
C LEU A 112 -1.60 10.32 14.35
N GLN A 113 -2.59 9.48 14.63
CA GLN A 113 -2.43 8.02 14.63
C GLN A 113 -2.04 7.49 13.25
N GLY A 114 -2.70 8.01 12.20
CA GLY A 114 -2.39 7.65 10.82
C GLY A 114 -0.93 7.92 10.44
N PHE A 115 -0.43 9.13 10.70
CA PHE A 115 0.96 9.47 10.40
C PHE A 115 1.97 8.75 11.30
N THR A 116 1.63 8.48 12.56
CA THR A 116 2.48 7.67 13.47
C THR A 116 2.72 6.28 12.86
N LEU A 117 1.66 5.62 12.39
CA LEU A 117 1.76 4.30 11.76
C LEU A 117 2.51 4.34 10.42
N LEU A 118 2.35 5.41 9.63
CA LEU A 118 3.10 5.59 8.39
C LEU A 118 4.61 5.80 8.63
N GLN A 119 4.99 6.50 9.71
CA GLN A 119 6.40 6.63 10.11
C GLN A 119 6.97 5.30 10.62
N MET A 120 6.18 4.52 11.38
CA MET A 120 6.57 3.16 11.76
C MET A 120 6.77 2.28 10.52
N TYR A 121 5.85 2.36 9.55
CA TYR A 121 5.96 1.68 8.26
C TYR A 121 7.27 2.02 7.54
N GLU A 122 7.61 3.30 7.41
CA GLU A 122 8.86 3.73 6.77
C GLU A 122 10.09 3.10 7.43
N ARG A 123 10.17 3.16 8.76
CA ARG A 123 11.29 2.58 9.53
C ARG A 123 11.39 1.07 9.33
N GLN A 124 10.25 0.38 9.29
CA GLN A 124 10.21 -1.08 9.17
C GLN A 124 10.42 -1.57 7.72
N ARG A 125 10.01 -0.78 6.72
CA ARG A 125 10.07 -1.15 5.29
C ARG A 125 11.49 -1.05 4.73
N GLY A 126 12.26 -0.04 5.13
CA GLY A 126 13.64 0.16 4.69
C GLY A 126 13.83 0.65 3.24
N ASN A 127 12.80 0.64 2.40
CA ASN A 127 12.83 1.25 1.06
C ASN A 127 12.38 2.72 1.14
N LEU A 128 13.34 3.64 1.09
CA LEU A 128 13.07 5.07 1.26
C LEU A 128 12.30 5.69 0.09
N HIS A 129 12.51 5.20 -1.13
CA HIS A 129 11.82 5.67 -2.32
C HIS A 129 10.31 5.38 -2.23
N GLU A 130 9.96 4.12 -1.96
CA GLU A 130 8.58 3.65 -1.77
C GLU A 130 7.92 4.31 -0.56
N SER A 131 8.62 4.32 0.59
CA SER A 131 8.03 4.82 1.83
C SER A 131 7.80 6.32 1.79
N SER A 132 8.75 7.10 1.26
CA SER A 132 8.60 8.55 1.13
C SER A 132 7.49 8.90 0.16
N TYR A 133 7.37 8.19 -0.97
CA TYR A 133 6.25 8.39 -1.89
C TYR A 133 4.90 8.17 -1.19
N ASN A 134 4.75 7.06 -0.46
CA ASN A 134 3.50 6.72 0.23
C ASN A 134 3.13 7.76 1.30
N ILE A 135 4.10 8.24 2.10
CA ILE A 135 3.86 9.30 3.09
C ILE A 135 3.50 10.62 2.41
N GLY A 136 4.22 10.99 1.34
CA GLY A 136 3.93 12.19 0.54
C GLY A 136 2.54 12.15 -0.06
N ARG A 137 2.10 10.98 -0.55
CA ARG A 137 0.75 10.76 -1.09
C ARG A 137 -0.32 10.88 -0.02
N ALA A 138 -0.07 10.35 1.18
CA ALA A 138 -0.96 10.50 2.33
C ALA A 138 -1.13 11.97 2.73
N ALA A 139 -0.04 12.73 2.83
CA ALA A 139 -0.06 14.16 3.12
C ALA A 139 -0.77 14.97 2.03
N HIS A 140 -0.51 14.65 0.76
CA HIS A 140 -1.16 15.31 -0.38
C HIS A 140 -2.67 15.11 -0.35
N GLN A 141 -3.15 13.89 -0.02
CA GLN A 141 -4.59 13.61 0.08
C GLN A 141 -5.30 14.46 1.15
N LEU A 142 -4.59 14.88 2.21
CA LEU A 142 -5.13 15.73 3.28
C LEU A 142 -4.93 17.24 3.02
N GLY A 143 -4.37 17.62 1.87
CA GLY A 143 -4.07 19.02 1.55
C GLY A 143 -2.84 19.58 2.28
N LEU A 144 -2.00 18.73 2.88
CA LEU A 144 -0.77 19.12 3.56
C LEU A 144 0.37 19.29 2.54
N SER A 145 0.22 20.25 1.62
CA SER A 145 1.04 20.38 0.42
C SER A 145 2.54 20.53 0.70
N HIS A 146 2.92 21.25 1.75
CA HIS A 146 4.33 21.43 2.14
C HIS A 146 4.98 20.11 2.58
N ILE A 147 4.24 19.28 3.33
CA ILE A 147 4.70 17.95 3.75
C ILE A 147 4.79 17.03 2.53
N ALA A 148 3.76 17.05 1.68
CA ALA A 148 3.73 16.26 0.45
C ALA A 148 4.93 16.56 -0.45
N HIS A 149 5.22 17.85 -0.68
CA HIS A 149 6.36 18.31 -1.47
C HIS A 149 7.69 17.80 -0.91
N HIS A 150 7.93 17.95 0.39
CA HIS A 150 9.14 17.45 1.07
C HIS A 150 9.33 15.94 0.83
N TYR A 151 8.28 15.14 1.05
CA TYR A 151 8.37 13.69 0.90
C TYR A 151 8.49 13.23 -0.55
N TYR A 152 7.90 13.93 -1.52
CA TYR A 152 8.12 13.65 -2.94
C TYR A 152 9.56 13.93 -3.37
N GLN A 153 10.15 15.05 -2.91
CA GLN A 153 11.58 15.32 -3.16
C GLN A 153 12.47 14.24 -2.54
N ARG A 154 12.18 13.84 -1.29
CA ARG A 154 12.90 12.77 -0.60
C ARG A 154 12.77 11.41 -1.30
N SER A 155 11.62 11.12 -1.90
CA SER A 155 11.41 9.93 -2.72
C SER A 155 12.26 9.97 -3.98
N LEU A 156 12.23 11.05 -4.77
CA LEU A 156 13.07 11.18 -5.98
C LEU A 156 14.57 11.09 -5.66
N ALA A 157 15.01 11.68 -4.55
CA ALA A 157 16.42 11.60 -4.12
C ALA A 157 16.86 10.17 -3.76
N ALA A 158 15.92 9.29 -3.42
CA ALA A 158 16.17 7.89 -3.10
C ALA A 158 15.82 6.93 -4.26
N ALA A 159 15.47 7.44 -5.44
CA ALA A 159 15.12 6.63 -6.59
C ALA A 159 16.29 5.73 -7.02
N PRO A 160 16.02 4.51 -7.52
CA PRO A 160 17.07 3.65 -8.06
C PRO A 160 17.78 4.37 -9.21
N GLN A 161 19.12 4.35 -9.19
CA GLN A 161 19.92 4.84 -10.31
C GLN A 161 19.86 3.79 -11.43
N HIS A 162 19.34 4.16 -12.59
CA HIS A 162 19.47 3.34 -13.79
C HIS A 162 20.87 3.57 -14.33
N ASP A 163 21.83 2.76 -13.89
CA ASP A 163 23.11 2.70 -14.60
C ASP A 163 22.84 2.04 -15.95
N GLU A 164 23.11 2.75 -17.05
CA GLU A 164 22.85 2.32 -18.43
C GLU A 164 23.70 1.09 -18.87
N ASP A 165 24.50 0.51 -17.98
CA ASP A 165 25.53 -0.49 -18.30
C ASP A 165 25.20 -1.95 -17.92
N ASP A 166 24.10 -2.27 -17.23
CA ASP A 166 23.80 -3.66 -16.82
C ASP A 166 22.99 -4.45 -17.87
N ALA A 167 23.56 -4.58 -19.06
CA ALA A 167 23.14 -5.57 -20.05
C ALA A 167 23.81 -6.93 -19.74
N GLY A 168 23.63 -7.49 -18.53
CA GLY A 168 24.38 -8.71 -18.23
C GLY A 168 24.18 -9.40 -16.88
N CYS A 169 22.97 -9.52 -16.34
CA CYS A 169 22.74 -10.50 -15.27
C CYS A 169 21.48 -11.35 -15.47
N SER A 170 21.69 -12.67 -15.52
CA SER A 170 20.65 -13.70 -15.67
C SER A 170 19.70 -13.73 -14.45
N PRO A 171 18.43 -14.14 -14.64
CA PRO A 171 17.44 -14.18 -13.58
C PRO A 171 17.60 -15.47 -12.74
N SER A 172 18.65 -15.54 -11.92
CA SER A 172 18.85 -16.64 -10.98
C SER A 172 19.04 -16.11 -9.57
N ASP A 173 17.93 -15.94 -8.85
CA ASP A 173 17.75 -16.36 -7.45
C ASP A 173 16.38 -15.92 -6.92
N GLN A 174 15.34 -16.67 -7.30
CA GLN A 174 14.02 -16.56 -6.67
C GLN A 174 14.05 -17.28 -5.32
N SER A 175 14.49 -16.56 -4.28
CA SER A 175 14.38 -16.98 -2.89
C SER A 175 12.90 -17.06 -2.44
N PRO A 176 12.47 -18.04 -1.62
CA PRO A 176 11.06 -18.34 -1.41
C PRO A 176 10.40 -17.40 -0.38
N ASP A 177 9.56 -16.52 -0.91
CA ASP A 177 8.55 -15.63 -0.31
C ASP A 177 8.05 -15.91 1.13
N ARG A 178 8.29 -14.96 2.04
CA ARG A 178 7.46 -14.62 3.22
C ARG A 178 6.32 -13.69 2.76
N TRP A 179 5.08 -14.16 2.57
CA TRP A 179 3.98 -13.51 1.78
C TRP A 179 4.36 -12.95 0.38
N GLY A 180 5.62 -12.89 0.00
CA GLY A 180 6.09 -12.03 -1.09
C GLY A 180 6.30 -10.58 -0.63
N LEU A 181 6.47 -10.33 0.67
CA LEU A 181 6.59 -9.00 1.30
C LEU A 181 7.82 -8.84 2.21
N GLY A 182 8.70 -9.84 2.27
CA GLY A 182 9.88 -9.83 3.16
C GLY A 182 11.19 -10.31 2.52
N GLY A 183 11.34 -10.16 1.20
CA GLY A 183 12.67 -10.09 0.58
C GLY A 183 13.18 -8.64 0.58
N PRO A 184 14.43 -8.37 0.19
CA PRO A 184 14.77 -7.03 -0.27
C PRO A 184 13.67 -6.60 -1.27
N PRO A 185 13.22 -5.33 -1.25
CA PRO A 185 12.30 -4.85 -2.27
C PRO A 185 12.82 -5.30 -3.63
N PRO A 186 11.96 -5.71 -4.58
CA PRO A 186 12.44 -5.97 -5.93
C PRO A 186 13.32 -4.80 -6.33
N SER A 187 14.50 -5.08 -6.86
CA SER A 187 15.52 -4.12 -7.27
C SER A 187 15.06 -3.19 -8.40
N SER A 188 13.76 -2.92 -8.52
CA SER A 188 13.12 -2.41 -9.73
C SER A 188 11.82 -1.63 -9.50
N LEU A 189 11.41 -1.33 -8.26
CA LEU A 189 10.24 -0.44 -8.07
C LEU A 189 10.68 1.02 -8.18
N ASP A 190 10.72 1.50 -9.41
CA ASP A 190 10.91 2.90 -9.74
C ASP A 190 9.53 3.59 -9.84
N LEU A 191 9.25 4.48 -8.89
CA LEU A 191 8.05 5.32 -8.80
C LEU A 191 8.34 6.75 -9.25
N SER A 192 9.49 7.02 -9.88
CA SER A 192 9.90 8.38 -10.22
C SER A 192 8.88 9.10 -11.09
N ARG A 193 8.21 8.38 -12.00
CA ARG A 193 7.14 8.93 -12.84
C ARG A 193 5.91 9.32 -12.02
N GLU A 194 5.47 8.46 -11.10
CA GLU A 194 4.33 8.72 -10.21
C GLU A 194 4.62 9.88 -9.25
N VAL A 195 5.85 9.93 -8.71
CA VAL A 195 6.31 11.01 -7.83
C VAL A 195 6.37 12.33 -8.61
N ALA A 196 6.99 12.33 -9.79
CA ALA A 196 7.10 13.50 -10.66
C ALA A 196 5.73 14.06 -11.06
N HIS A 197 4.80 13.18 -11.45
CA HIS A 197 3.43 13.58 -11.76
C HIS A 197 2.76 14.30 -10.58
N ASN A 198 2.82 13.70 -9.39
CA ASN A 198 2.21 14.29 -8.19
C ASN A 198 2.90 15.58 -7.75
N LEU A 199 4.22 15.69 -7.93
CA LEU A 199 4.99 16.90 -7.62
C LEU A 199 4.63 18.04 -8.59
N ALA A 200 4.50 17.75 -9.87
CA ALA A 200 4.07 18.73 -10.86
C ALA A 200 2.64 19.24 -10.60
N LEU A 201 1.74 18.39 -10.08
CA LEU A 201 0.41 18.84 -9.63
C LEU A 201 0.51 19.87 -8.49
N LEU A 202 1.42 19.68 -7.53
CA LEU A 202 1.64 20.64 -6.45
C LEU A 202 2.18 21.97 -6.98
N TYR A 203 3.14 21.94 -7.90
CA TYR A 203 3.69 23.16 -8.52
C TYR A 203 2.64 23.90 -9.35
N LYS A 204 1.79 23.19 -10.09
CA LYS A 204 0.66 23.81 -10.78
C LYS A 204 -0.30 24.48 -9.82
N GLN A 205 -0.64 23.81 -8.71
CA GLN A 205 -1.54 24.35 -7.71
C GLN A 205 -0.98 25.61 -7.01
N SER A 206 0.34 25.70 -6.84
CA SER A 206 0.99 26.89 -6.27
C SER A 206 1.28 28.00 -7.28
N GLY A 207 1.01 27.78 -8.58
CA GLY A 207 1.31 28.73 -9.66
C GLY A 207 2.77 28.68 -10.17
N ALA A 208 3.60 27.77 -9.66
CA ALA A 208 4.97 27.57 -10.11
C ALA A 208 5.04 26.75 -11.42
N ILE A 209 4.44 27.28 -12.49
CA ILE A 209 4.24 26.55 -13.75
C ILE A 209 5.56 26.11 -14.39
N HIS A 210 6.61 26.94 -14.31
CA HIS A 210 7.94 26.60 -14.84
C HIS A 210 8.52 25.35 -14.17
N LEU A 211 8.43 25.24 -12.84
CA LEU A 211 8.89 24.05 -12.11
C LEU A 211 8.08 22.80 -12.47
N ALA A 212 6.79 22.95 -12.74
CA ALA A 212 5.97 21.83 -13.20
C ALA A 212 6.43 21.34 -14.59
N GLN A 213 6.78 22.27 -15.49
CA GLN A 213 7.30 21.95 -16.82
C GLN A 213 8.66 21.23 -16.72
N ASP A 214 9.59 21.74 -15.92
CA ASP A 214 10.91 21.13 -15.71
C ASP A 214 10.79 19.68 -15.21
N VAL A 215 9.84 19.42 -14.31
CA VAL A 215 9.57 18.06 -13.80
C VAL A 215 9.01 17.15 -14.90
N TYR A 216 8.12 17.65 -15.75
CA TYR A 216 7.60 16.87 -16.87
C TYR A 216 8.68 16.51 -17.88
N ASP A 217 9.50 17.49 -18.26
CA ASP A 217 10.54 17.30 -19.26
C ASP A 217 11.60 16.30 -18.78
N ARG A 218 11.92 16.31 -17.48
CA ARG A 218 12.92 15.41 -16.90
C ARG A 218 12.43 13.98 -16.67
N TYR A 219 11.17 13.77 -16.27
CA TYR A 219 10.73 12.47 -15.76
C TYR A 219 9.57 11.83 -16.53
N LEU A 220 8.79 12.60 -17.30
CA LEU A 220 7.56 12.12 -17.96
C LEU A 220 7.65 12.13 -19.50
N THR A 221 8.84 12.32 -20.05
CA THR A 221 9.14 12.15 -21.47
C THR A 221 9.32 10.66 -21.80
N ILE A 222 8.92 10.26 -23.02
CA ILE A 222 8.97 8.87 -23.52
C ILE A 222 10.23 8.70 -24.37
#